data_AF-A0AAD6DUG7-F1
#
_entry.id   AF-A0AAD6DUG7-F1
#
_cell.length_a   1.000
_cell.length_b   1.000
_cell.length_c   1.000
_cell.angle_alpha   90.00
_cell.angle_beta   90.00
_cell.angle_gamma   90.00
#
_symmetry.space_group_name_H-M   'P 1'
#
loop_
_entity.id
_entity.type
_entity.pdbx_description
1 polymer ?
#
loop_
_entity_poly.entity_id
_entity_poly.type
_entity_poly.pdbx_seq_one_letter_code
_entity_poly.pdbx_strand_id
1 'polypeptide(L)'
;MSEGSPILSLNDTELEVLMDIHHQDIERAAVRDKLLQEFWDTIVVYQELMTFGLSFLDPQHVDILFNLINHRMETFYETMTVLNEEENLDNQIFGLVWAGLF
;
A
#
# COMPACT_ATOMS: atom_id res chain seq x y z
N MET A 1 35.73 -7.74 -23.16
CA MET A 1 35.60 -6.69 -22.14
C MET A 1 34.41 -7.12 -21.29
N SER A 2 34.64 -7.54 -20.05
CA SER A 2 33.52 -7.95 -19.18
C SER A 2 32.80 -6.69 -18.74
N GLU A 3 31.56 -6.54 -19.19
CA GLU A 3 30.59 -5.63 -18.59
C GLU A 3 30.46 -6.04 -17.13
N GLY A 4 31.16 -5.34 -16.24
CA GLY A 4 31.07 -5.56 -14.80
C GLY A 4 29.67 -5.18 -14.37
N SER A 5 28.92 -6.14 -13.82
CA SER A 5 27.66 -5.84 -13.16
C SER A 5 27.91 -4.78 -12.07
N PRO A 6 27.08 -3.73 -11.98
CA PRO A 6 27.32 -2.56 -11.12
C PRO A 6 27.30 -2.87 -9.61
N ILE A 7 27.05 -4.11 -9.22
CA ILE A 7 27.06 -4.59 -7.83
C ILE A 7 28.49 -4.55 -7.22
N LEU A 8 29.55 -4.49 -8.03
CA LEU A 8 30.94 -4.63 -7.54
C LEU A 8 31.54 -3.41 -6.83
N SER A 9 30.83 -2.30 -6.62
CA SER A 9 31.39 -1.14 -5.91
C SER A 9 30.47 -0.44 -4.91
N LEU A 10 29.43 -1.10 -4.41
CA LEU A 10 28.65 -0.53 -3.29
C LEU A 10 29.52 -0.48 -2.03
N ASN A 11 29.59 0.67 -1.39
CA ASN A 11 30.18 0.80 -0.07
C ASN A 11 29.21 0.27 1.01
N ASP A 12 29.72 0.03 2.23
CA ASP A 12 28.93 -0.56 3.31
C ASP A 12 27.66 0.26 3.63
N THR A 13 27.70 1.59 3.47
CA THR A 13 26.57 2.49 3.71
C THR A 13 25.52 2.39 2.62
N GLU A 14 25.91 2.32 1.34
CA GLU A 14 24.98 2.12 0.23
C GLU A 14 24.30 0.74 0.31
N LEU A 15 25.04 -0.28 0.76
CA LEU A 15 24.48 -1.62 0.99
C LEU A 15 23.47 -1.62 2.13
N GLU A 16 23.77 -0.95 3.25
CA GLU A 16 22.87 -0.81 4.40
C GLU A 16 21.55 -0.12 4.00
N VAL A 17 21.63 0.99 3.25
CA VAL A 17 20.44 1.71 2.74
C VAL A 17 19.59 0.82 1.83
N LEU A 18 20.20 0.06 0.93
CA LEU A 18 19.46 -0.86 0.04
C LEU A 18 18.81 -2.02 0.80
N MET A 19 19.48 -2.53 1.84
CA MET A 19 18.90 -3.57 2.71
C MET A 19 17.71 -3.04 3.50
N ASP A 20 17.80 -1.82 4.02
CA ASP A 20 16.70 -1.17 4.73
C ASP A 20 15.50 -0.92 3.81
N ILE A 21 15.72 -0.39 2.61
CA ILE A 21 14.65 -0.22 1.60
C ILE A 21 14.00 -1.56 1.28
N HIS A 22 14.80 -2.61 1.04
CA HIS A 22 14.26 -3.93 0.74
C HIS A 22 13.43 -4.50 1.89
N HIS A 23 13.88 -4.28 3.13
CA HIS A 23 13.13 -4.70 4.30
C HIS A 23 11.79 -3.96 4.41
N GLN A 24 11.81 -2.64 4.22
CA GLN A 24 10.62 -1.79 4.20
C GLN A 24 9.64 -2.18 3.10
N ASP A 25 10.13 -2.55 1.90
CA ASP A 25 9.28 -3.03 0.81
C ASP A 25 8.53 -4.31 1.17
N ILE A 26 9.18 -5.25 1.86
CA ILE A 26 8.53 -6.49 2.33
C ILE A 26 7.44 -6.16 3.35
N GLU A 27 7.73 -5.30 4.32
CA GLU A 27 6.74 -4.88 5.33
C GLU A 27 5.57 -4.13 4.68
N ARG A 28 5.86 -3.22 3.75
CA ARG A 28 4.88 -2.43 3.00
C ARG A 28 3.98 -3.31 2.14
N ALA A 29 4.54 -4.33 1.48
CA ALA A 29 3.76 -5.31 0.72
C ALA A 29 2.79 -6.08 1.62
N ALA A 30 3.24 -6.53 2.80
CA ALA A 30 2.38 -7.22 3.75
C ALA A 30 1.25 -6.31 4.29
N VAL A 31 1.55 -5.03 4.54
CA VAL A 31 0.54 -4.03 4.93
C VAL A 31 -0.46 -3.79 3.80
N ARG A 32 0.01 -3.65 2.55
CA ARG A 32 -0.84 -3.47 1.37
C ARG A 32 -1.78 -4.66 1.17
N ASP A 33 -1.28 -5.89 1.28
CA ASP A 33 -2.09 -7.10 1.15
C ASP A 33 -3.17 -7.17 2.23
N LYS A 34 -2.81 -6.85 3.49
CA LYS A 34 -3.77 -6.79 4.60
C LYS A 34 -4.85 -5.74 4.35
N LEU A 35 -4.48 -4.53 3.93
CA LEU A 35 -5.43 -3.46 3.64
C LEU A 35 -6.37 -3.82 2.49
N LEU A 36 -5.85 -4.43 1.42
CA LEU A 36 -6.65 -4.93 0.31
C LEU A 36 -7.64 -6.00 0.77
N GLN A 37 -7.22 -6.89 1.67
CA GLN A 37 -8.11 -7.90 2.23
C GLN A 37 -9.23 -7.28 3.07
N GLU A 38 -8.91 -6.37 3.99
CA GLU A 38 -9.91 -5.66 4.81
C GLU A 38 -10.91 -4.87 3.93
N PHE A 39 -10.42 -4.28 2.85
CA PHE A 39 -11.24 -3.59 1.86
C PHE A 39 -12.20 -4.55 1.13
N TRP A 40 -11.69 -5.68 0.66
CA TRP A 40 -12.51 -6.71 0.01
C TRP A 40 -13.59 -7.24 0.94
N ASP A 41 -13.25 -7.54 2.19
CA ASP A 41 -14.21 -7.99 3.21
C ASP A 41 -15.32 -6.95 3.42
N THR A 42 -14.96 -5.67 3.46
CA THR A 42 -15.92 -4.56 3.58
C THR A 42 -16.86 -4.48 2.38
N ILE A 43 -16.34 -4.64 1.16
CA ILE A 43 -17.15 -4.63 -0.06
C ILE A 43 -18.10 -5.83 -0.11
N VAL A 44 -17.64 -7.02 0.27
CA VAL A 44 -18.48 -8.22 0.29
C VAL A 44 -19.66 -8.03 1.24
N VAL A 45 -19.39 -7.59 2.48
CA VAL A 45 -20.46 -7.31 3.46
C VAL A 45 -21.44 -6.27 2.93
N TYR A 46 -20.94 -5.21 2.30
CA TYR A 46 -21.80 -4.19 1.70
C TYR A 46 -22.67 -4.74 0.56
N GLN A 47 -22.09 -5.54 -0.35
CA GLN A 47 -22.84 -6.15 -1.46
C GLN A 47 -23.92 -7.11 -0.95
N GLU A 48 -23.61 -7.91 0.08
CA GLU A 48 -24.59 -8.79 0.72
C GLU A 48 -25.73 -7.99 1.37
N LEU A 49 -25.41 -6.90 2.07
CA LEU A 49 -26.41 -6.01 2.66
C LEU A 49 -27.29 -5.36 1.58
N MET A 50 -26.71 -4.87 0.49
CA MET A 50 -27.46 -4.32 -0.66
C MET A 50 -28.40 -5.36 -1.28
N THR A 51 -27.97 -6.62 -1.36
CA THR A 51 -28.71 -7.69 -2.05
C THR A 51 -29.82 -8.30 -1.18
N PHE A 52 -29.58 -8.45 0.12
CA PHE A 52 -30.47 -9.22 1.01
C PHE A 52 -31.02 -8.41 2.20
N GLY A 53 -30.32 -7.36 2.65
CA GLY A 53 -30.55 -6.73 3.95
C GLY A 53 -31.24 -5.36 3.91
N LEU A 54 -30.99 -4.54 2.90
CA LEU A 54 -31.44 -3.14 2.88
C LEU A 54 -32.96 -2.97 2.86
N SER A 55 -33.68 -3.91 2.26
CA SER A 55 -35.15 -3.90 2.22
C SER A 55 -35.81 -4.09 3.60
N PHE A 56 -35.04 -4.51 4.60
CA PHE A 56 -35.50 -4.72 5.98
C PHE A 56 -35.01 -3.65 6.97
N LEU A 57 -34.19 -2.70 6.51
CA LEU A 57 -33.61 -1.66 7.34
C LEU A 57 -34.39 -0.35 7.23
N ASP A 58 -34.52 0.36 8.35
CA ASP A 58 -35.05 1.72 8.37
C ASP A 58 -34.14 2.64 7.52
N PRO A 59 -34.69 3.53 6.68
CA PRO A 59 -33.92 4.48 5.89
C PRO A 59 -32.79 5.19 6.65
N GLN A 60 -32.99 5.55 7.93
CA GLN A 60 -31.95 6.19 8.73
C GLN A 60 -30.73 5.28 8.99
N HIS A 61 -30.95 3.97 9.17
CA HIS A 61 -29.86 3.01 9.35
C HIS A 61 -29.09 2.76 8.03
N VAL A 62 -29.79 2.84 6.91
CA VAL A 62 -29.18 2.75 5.57
C VAL A 62 -28.23 3.93 5.35
N ASP A 63 -28.66 5.16 5.65
CA ASP A 63 -27.82 6.36 5.51
C ASP A 63 -26.56 6.30 6.40
N ILE A 64 -26.70 5.82 7.64
CA ILE A 64 -25.55 5.65 8.56
C ILE A 64 -24.57 4.62 7.99
N LEU A 65 -25.07 3.50 7.46
CA LEU A 65 -24.24 2.46 6.84
C LEU A 65 -23.46 3.00 5.64
N PHE A 66 -24.12 3.76 4.76
CA PHE A 66 -23.48 4.41 3.61
C PHE A 66 -22.37 5.36 4.04
N ASN A 67 -22.60 6.19 5.05
CA ASN A 67 -21.59 7.11 5.56
C ASN A 67 -20.38 6.38 6.17
N LEU A 68 -20.61 5.29 6.91
CA LEU A 68 -19.53 4.47 7.46
C LEU A 68 -18.68 3.82 6.37
N ILE A 69 -19.31 3.33 5.30
CA ILE A 69 -18.60 2.73 4.17
C ILE A 69 -17.81 3.79 3.42
N ASN A 70 -18.40 4.94 3.12
CA ASN A 70 -17.68 6.04 2.46
C ASN A 70 -16.45 6.46 3.26
N HIS A 71 -16.59 6.62 4.58
CA HIS A 71 -15.46 6.96 5.44
C HIS A 71 -14.36 5.88 5.45
N ARG A 72 -14.74 4.60 5.47
CA ARG A 72 -13.81 3.47 5.34
C ARG A 72 -13.07 3.49 4.00
N MET A 73 -13.78 3.81 2.90
CA MET A 73 -13.20 3.93 1.56
C MET A 73 -12.19 5.09 1.51
N GLU A 74 -12.53 6.24 2.07
CA GLU A 74 -11.62 7.39 2.17
C GLU A 74 -10.33 7.05 2.92
N THR A 75 -10.47 6.43 4.11
CA THR A 75 -9.31 6.01 4.92
C THR A 75 -8.43 5.01 4.16
N PHE A 76 -9.04 4.08 3.43
CA PHE A 76 -8.32 3.14 2.58
C PHE A 76 -7.52 3.85 1.47
N TYR A 77 -8.13 4.79 0.76
CA TYR A 77 -7.46 5.55 -0.30
C TYR A 77 -6.31 6.40 0.24
N GLU A 78 -6.50 7.08 1.37
CA GLU A 78 -5.44 7.85 2.02
C GLU A 78 -4.25 6.95 2.39
N THR A 79 -4.52 5.81 3.02
CA THR A 79 -3.47 4.87 3.44
C THR A 79 -2.72 4.29 2.22
N MET A 80 -3.43 3.91 1.16
CA MET A 80 -2.81 3.45 -0.09
C MET A 80 -1.98 4.53 -0.78
N THR A 81 -2.40 5.79 -0.69
CA THR A 81 -1.66 6.93 -1.26
C THR A 81 -0.33 7.13 -0.55
N VAL A 82 -0.33 7.11 0.78
CA VAL A 82 0.90 7.21 1.59
C VAL A 82 1.87 6.08 1.25
N LEU A 83 1.40 4.84 1.20
CA LEU A 83 2.25 3.68 0.85
C LEU A 83 2.86 3.83 -0.56
N ASN A 84 2.11 4.35 -1.53
CA ASN A 84 2.62 4.58 -2.88
C ASN A 84 3.64 5.73 -2.95
N GLU A 85 3.46 6.78 -2.16
CA GLU A 85 4.40 7.91 -2.08
C GLU A 85 5.72 7.47 -1.45
N GLU A 86 5.67 6.67 -0.39
CA GLU A 86 6.86 6.06 0.22
C GLU A 86 7.59 5.13 -0.76
N GLU A 87 6.87 4.25 -1.45
CA GLU A 87 7.46 3.37 -2.49
C GLU A 87 8.13 4.20 -3.61
N ASN A 88 7.54 5.33 -4.00
CA ASN A 88 8.15 6.22 -5.00
C ASN A 88 9.43 6.90 -4.49
N LEU A 89 9.47 7.27 -3.20
CA LEU A 89 10.66 7.85 -2.57
C LEU A 89 11.80 6.82 -2.56
N ASP A 90 11.51 5.60 -2.13
CA ASP A 90 12.49 4.52 -2.05
C ASP A 90 13.03 4.15 -3.43
N ASN A 91 12.18 4.11 -4.45
CA ASN A 91 12.58 3.91 -5.84
C ASN A 91 13.51 5.02 -6.36
N GLN A 92 13.31 6.27 -5.93
CA GLN A 92 14.23 7.37 -6.25
C GLN A 92 15.59 7.19 -5.57
N ILE A 93 15.60 6.80 -4.29
CA ILE A 93 16.84 6.52 -3.55
C ILE A 93 17.59 5.35 -4.20
N PHE A 94 16.88 4.27 -4.53
CA PHE A 94 17.43 3.13 -5.27
C PHE A 94 18.06 3.58 -6.60
N GLY A 95 17.36 4.43 -7.37
CA GLY A 95 17.88 4.98 -8.62
C GLY A 95 19.14 5.83 -8.45
N LEU A 96 19.24 6.61 -7.36
CA LEU A 96 20.42 7.40 -7.02
C LEU A 96 21.62 6.53 -6.61
N VAL A 97 21.40 5.52 -5.78
CA VAL A 97 22.42 4.54 -5.39
C VAL A 97 22.92 3.78 -6.63
N TRP A 98 22.02 3.34 -7.50
CA TRP A 98 22.38 2.65 -8.75
C TRP A 98 23.17 3.54 -9.71
N ALA A 99 22.94 4.85 -9.69
CA ALA A 99 23.69 5.83 -10.49
C ALA A 99 25.04 6.23 -9.87
N GLY A 100 25.36 5.79 -8.63
CA GLY A 100 26.56 6.18 -7.90
C GLY A 100 26.57 7.67 -7.50
N LEU A 101 25.38 8.23 -7.23
CA LEU A 101 25.17 9.65 -6.91
C LEU A 101 24.89 9.91 -5.43
N PHE A 102 25.09 8.90 -4.58
CA PHE A 102 24.79 8.95 -3.14
C PHE A 102 26.06 9.18 -2.30
#